data_AF-A0A1A8KIF3-F1
#
_entry.id   AF-A0A1A8KIF3-F1
#
_cell.length_a   1.000
_cell.length_b   1.000
_cell.length_c   1.000
_cell.angle_alpha   90.00
_cell.angle_beta   90.00
_cell.angle_gamma   90.00
#
_symmetry.space_group_name_H-M   'P 1'
#
loop_
_entity.id
_entity.type
_entity.pdbx_description
1 polymer ?
#
loop_
_entity_poly.entity_id
_entity_poly.type
_entity_poly.pdbx_seq_one_letter_code
_entity_poly.pdbx_strand_id
1 'polypeptide(L)'
;PMLERIDGVRADIPITFIYGSRSSIDSNSGYAVRKIRPDVEIIVIRGAGHYVFADQPEDFNQTVLRVLSSTGGTSEDEGDQDNAITQPQK
;
A
#
# COMPACT_ATOMS: atom_id res chain seq x y z
N PRO A 1 -5.84 -0.67 -21.99
CA PRO A 1 -5.87 -1.62 -20.85
C PRO A 1 -5.06 -1.05 -19.66
N MET A 2 -5.47 -1.26 -18.41
CA MET A 2 -4.72 -0.77 -17.24
C MET A 2 -3.31 -1.38 -17.14
N LEU A 3 -3.14 -2.61 -17.63
CA LEU A 3 -1.87 -3.35 -17.60
C LEU A 3 -0.75 -2.66 -18.40
N GLU A 4 -1.06 -2.05 -19.54
CA GLU A 4 -0.07 -1.33 -20.37
C GLU A 4 0.32 0.03 -19.79
N ARG A 5 -0.49 0.57 -18.87
CA ARG A 5 -0.26 1.88 -18.26
C ARG A 5 0.52 1.80 -16.95
N ILE A 6 0.64 0.61 -16.36
CA ILE A 6 1.32 0.43 -15.08
C ILE A 6 2.82 0.69 -15.18
N ASP A 7 3.43 0.50 -16.34
CA ASP A 7 4.86 0.75 -16.56
C ASP A 7 5.19 2.26 -16.60
N GLY A 8 4.21 3.08 -17.01
CA GLY A 8 4.36 4.54 -17.09
C GLY A 8 4.10 5.29 -15.77
N VAL A 9 3.56 4.62 -14.76
CA VAL A 9 3.40 5.22 -13.42
C VAL A 9 4.77 5.23 -12.74
N ARG A 10 5.13 6.31 -12.05
CA ARG A 10 6.44 6.39 -11.39
C ARG A 10 6.57 5.30 -10.30
N ALA A 11 7.78 4.78 -10.12
CA ALA A 11 8.09 3.72 -9.16
C ALA A 11 8.06 4.19 -7.69
N ASP A 12 8.00 5.50 -7.45
CA ASP A 12 7.84 6.10 -6.12
C ASP A 12 6.38 6.18 -5.66
N ILE A 13 5.42 5.83 -6.52
CA ILE A 13 4.00 5.79 -6.18
C ILE A 13 3.65 4.34 -5.83
N PRO A 14 3.32 4.03 -4.57
CA PRO A 14 2.92 2.68 -4.19
C PRO A 14 1.56 2.35 -4.82
N ILE A 15 1.46 1.13 -5.35
CA ILE A 15 0.25 0.62 -6.00
C ILE A 15 -0.21 -0.62 -5.25
N THR A 16 -1.47 -0.57 -4.81
CA THR A 16 -2.12 -1.71 -4.15
C THR A 16 -3.37 -2.12 -4.92
N PHE A 17 -3.47 -3.41 -5.23
CA PHE A 17 -4.65 -4.01 -5.85
C PHE A 17 -5.51 -4.70 -4.78
N ILE A 18 -6.81 -4.41 -4.80
CA ILE A 18 -7.79 -5.03 -3.91
C ILE A 18 -8.75 -5.87 -4.75
N TYR A 19 -8.80 -7.17 -4.47
CA TYR A 19 -9.67 -8.13 -5.14
C TYR A 19 -10.66 -8.77 -4.17
N GLY A 20 -11.85 -9.12 -4.67
CA GLY A 20 -12.79 -9.97 -3.94
C GLY A 20 -12.51 -11.45 -4.22
N SER A 21 -12.52 -12.28 -3.18
CA SER A 21 -12.28 -13.74 -3.28
C SER A 21 -13.25 -14.51 -4.19
N ARG A 22 -14.43 -13.95 -4.49
CA ARG A 22 -15.46 -14.54 -5.36
C ARG A 22 -15.52 -13.86 -6.73
N SER A 23 -14.60 -12.93 -7.01
CA SER A 23 -14.55 -12.25 -8.29
C SER A 23 -14.06 -13.19 -9.39
N SER A 24 -14.73 -13.20 -10.54
CA SER A 24 -14.27 -13.89 -11.75
C SER A 24 -13.06 -13.22 -12.40
N ILE A 25 -12.58 -12.09 -11.86
CA ILE A 25 -11.29 -11.52 -12.25
C ILE A 25 -10.23 -12.40 -11.62
N ASP A 26 -9.79 -13.36 -12.42
CA ASP A 26 -8.64 -14.19 -12.15
C ASP A 26 -7.46 -13.29 -11.75
N SER A 27 -6.89 -13.58 -10.59
CA SER A 27 -5.81 -12.81 -9.97
C SER A 27 -4.58 -12.67 -10.88
N ASN A 28 -4.56 -13.39 -12.01
CA ASN A 28 -3.55 -13.41 -13.05
C ASN A 28 -3.16 -12.02 -13.57
N SER A 29 -4.11 -11.08 -13.63
CA SER A 29 -3.80 -9.69 -14.05
C SER A 29 -2.98 -8.94 -13.00
N GLY A 30 -3.32 -9.09 -11.71
CA GLY A 30 -2.51 -8.56 -10.59
C GLY A 30 -1.14 -9.23 -10.51
N TYR A 31 -1.05 -10.54 -10.75
CA TYR A 31 0.23 -11.24 -10.82
C TYR A 31 1.09 -10.81 -12.01
N ALA A 32 0.49 -10.50 -13.17
CA ALA A 32 1.21 -9.94 -14.30
C ALA A 32 1.78 -8.55 -13.97
N VAL A 33 1.02 -7.71 -13.26
CA VAL A 33 1.51 -6.44 -12.75
C VAL A 33 2.64 -6.64 -11.75
N ARG A 34 2.53 -7.60 -10.83
CA ARG A 34 3.60 -7.91 -9.86
C ARG A 34 4.90 -8.40 -10.50
N LYS A 35 4.83 -8.99 -11.69
CA LYS A 35 6.03 -9.33 -12.48
C LYS A 35 6.73 -8.11 -13.09
N ILE A 36 5.97 -7.07 -13.43
CA ILE A 36 6.49 -5.81 -13.97
C ILE A 36 6.98 -4.91 -12.83
N ARG A 37 6.26 -4.93 -11.71
CA ARG A 37 6.56 -4.15 -10.52
C ARG A 37 6.46 -4.98 -9.23
N PRO A 38 7.59 -5.41 -8.64
CA PRO A 38 7.58 -6.26 -7.45
C PRO A 38 7.15 -5.52 -6.17
N ASP A 39 7.12 -4.18 -6.21
CA ASP A 39 6.66 -3.25 -5.18
C ASP A 39 5.13 -3.17 -5.06
N VAL A 40 4.40 -3.85 -5.94
CA VAL A 40 2.93 -3.86 -5.94
C VAL A 40 2.39 -4.82 -4.89
N GLU A 41 1.48 -4.32 -4.05
CA GLU A 41 0.75 -5.12 -3.07
C GLU A 41 -0.55 -5.67 -3.65
N ILE A 42 -0.87 -6.94 -3.35
CA ILE A 42 -2.12 -7.58 -3.77
C ILE A 42 -2.85 -8.06 -2.52
N ILE A 43 -4.07 -7.56 -2.32
CA ILE A 43 -4.91 -7.86 -1.16
C ILE A 43 -6.21 -8.50 -1.64
N VAL A 44 -6.61 -9.59 -0.99
CA VAL A 44 -7.85 -10.31 -1.31
C VAL A 44 -8.80 -10.26 -0.13
N ILE A 45 -9.98 -9.67 -0.33
CA ILE A 45 -11.05 -9.59 0.66
C ILE A 45 -11.97 -10.80 0.48
N ARG A 46 -12.11 -11.58 1.57
CA ARG A 46 -12.95 -12.78 1.58
C ARG A 46 -14.43 -12.40 1.58
N GLY A 47 -15.26 -13.20 0.92
CA GLY A 47 -16.71 -12.94 0.85
C GLY A 47 -17.14 -11.90 -0.20
N ALA A 48 -16.22 -11.10 -0.72
CA ALA A 48 -16.48 -10.11 -1.76
C ALA A 48 -16.38 -10.68 -3.19
N GLY A 49 -17.24 -10.18 -4.09
CA GLY A 49 -17.24 -10.41 -5.53
C GLY A 49 -16.52 -9.29 -6.28
N HIS A 50 -17.10 -8.82 -7.39
CA HIS A 50 -16.50 -7.78 -8.23
C HIS A 50 -16.53 -6.39 -7.56
N TYR A 51 -17.62 -6.07 -6.86
CA TYR A 51 -17.81 -4.80 -6.16
C TYR A 51 -17.43 -4.96 -4.68
N VAL A 52 -16.12 -5.04 -4.42
CA VAL A 52 -15.59 -5.33 -3.07
C VAL A 52 -16.10 -4.35 -2.01
N PHE A 53 -16.19 -3.07 -2.36
CA PHE A 53 -16.71 -2.03 -1.46
C PHE A 53 -18.20 -2.22 -1.11
N ALA A 54 -18.98 -2.87 -1.96
CA ALA A 54 -20.41 -3.09 -1.74
C ALA A 54 -20.66 -4.40 -0.97
N ASP A 55 -19.87 -5.43 -1.26
CA ASP A 55 -20.02 -6.74 -0.62
C ASP A 55 -19.39 -6.76 0.78
N GLN A 56 -18.27 -6.05 1.00
CA GLN A 56 -17.52 -6.01 2.27
C GLN A 56 -16.99 -4.59 2.56
N PRO A 57 -17.88 -3.63 2.87
CA PRO A 57 -17.50 -2.23 3.09
C PRO A 57 -16.51 -2.03 4.25
N GLU A 58 -16.73 -2.69 5.40
CA GLU A 58 -15.82 -2.61 6.55
C GLU A 58 -14.40 -3.10 6.21
N ASP A 59 -14.26 -4.31 5.66
CA ASP A 59 -12.95 -4.89 5.34
C ASP A 59 -12.23 -4.09 4.24
N PHE A 60 -13.00 -3.55 3.29
CA PHE A 60 -12.47 -2.67 2.24
C PHE A 60 -11.91 -1.39 2.86
N ASN A 61 -12.70 -0.69 3.69
CA ASN A 61 -12.28 0.55 4.32
C ASN A 61 -11.06 0.36 5.22
N GLN A 62 -11.04 -0.70 6.04
CA GLN A 62 -9.88 -1.02 6.88
C GLN A 62 -8.63 -1.30 6.05
N THR A 63 -8.79 -1.99 4.92
CA THR A 63 -7.69 -2.26 4.00
C THR A 63 -7.13 -0.97 3.41
N VAL A 64 -7.99 -0.05 2.96
CA VAL A 64 -7.58 1.25 2.43
C VAL A 64 -6.83 2.06 3.49
N LEU A 65 -7.36 2.13 4.71
CA LEU A 65 -6.70 2.83 5.82
C LEU A 65 -5.32 2.25 6.13
N ARG A 66 -5.19 0.92 6.17
CA ARG A 66 -3.91 0.24 6.39
C ARG A 66 -2.87 0.61 5.32
N VAL A 67 -3.27 0.59 4.05
CA VAL A 67 -2.38 0.95 2.92
C VAL A 67 -1.94 2.41 3.04
N LEU A 68 -2.87 3.31 3.33
CA LEU A 68 -2.55 4.74 3.51
C LEU A 68 -1.60 4.97 4.69
N SER A 69 -1.83 4.32 5.83
CA SER A 69 -0.93 4.40 7.00
C SER A 69 0.46 3.87 6.70
N SER A 70 0.59 2.85 5.84
CA SER A 70 1.89 2.29 5.45
C SER A 70 2.68 3.19 4.49
N THR A 71 1.99 4.06 3.74
CA THR A 71 2.59 4.97 2.75
C THR A 71 2.86 6.36 3.32
N GLY A 72 2.11 6.80 4.34
CA GLY A 72 2.23 8.12 4.96
C GLY A 72 3.42 8.33 5.91
N GLY A 73 4.40 7.42 5.92
CA GLY A 73 5.48 7.37 6.93
C GLY A 73 6.79 8.07 6.54
N THR A 74 6.77 9.18 5.78
CA THR A 74 7.96 10.03 5.61
C THR A 74 7.62 11.50 5.84
N SER A 75 7.34 11.87 7.08
CA SER A 75 7.55 13.23 7.58
C SER A 75 7.39 13.24 9.10
N GLU A 76 8.50 13.01 9.81
CA GLU A 76 8.83 13.55 11.15
C GLU A 76 10.24 13.06 11.50
N ASP A 77 11.23 13.58 10.76
CA ASP A 77 12.64 13.60 11.19
C ASP A 77 12.81 14.88 12.01
N GLU A 78 12.37 14.87 13.28
CA GLU A 78 12.76 15.89 14.26
C GLU A 78 14.16 15.55 14.77
N GLY A 79 15.12 16.33 14.26
CA GLY A 79 16.54 16.19 14.55
C GLY A 79 16.89 16.37 16.03
N ASP A 80 17.80 15.49 16.44
CA ASP A 80 18.78 15.63 17.51
C ASP A 80 19.29 17.09 17.70
N GLN A 81 19.12 17.62 18.92
CA GLN A 81 19.98 18.67 19.47
C GLN A 81 20.37 18.32 20.91
N ASP A 82 21.09 17.21 21.05
CA ASP A 82 21.85 16.90 22.25
C ASP A 82 23.12 17.77 22.26
N ASN A 83 22.98 19.06 22.59
CA ASN A 83 24.13 19.94 22.73
C ASN A 83 24.93 19.55 23.99
N ALA A 84 26.03 18.82 23.76
CA ALA A 84 27.05 18.58 24.76
C ALA A 84 27.68 19.91 25.22
N ILE A 85 27.46 20.27 26.48
CA ILE A 85 28.39 21.14 27.21
C ILE A 85 28.93 20.37 28.41
N THR A 86 30.23 20.08 28.31
CA THR A 86 31.11 19.49 29.31
C THR A 86 31.16 20.31 30.61
N GLN A 87 31.34 19.55 31.71
CA GLN A 87 31.35 19.85 33.15
C GLN A 87 32.38 20.92 33.60
N PRO A 88 32.42 21.30 34.91
CA PRO A 88 33.29 20.53 35.82
C PRO A 88 32.78 20.34 37.27
N GLN A 89 33.10 19.15 37.79
CA GLN A 89 33.76 18.81 39.07
C GLN A 89 33.36 19.52 40.38
N LYS A 90 33.15 18.67 41.41
CA LYS A 90 33.28 19.00 42.84
C LYS A 90 34.74 19.28 43.19
#